data_AF-A0A838HCR9-F1
#
_entry.id   AF-A0A838HCR9-F1
#
_cell.length_a   1.000
_cell.length_b   1.000
_cell.length_c   1.000
_cell.angle_alpha   90.00
_cell.angle_beta   90.00
_cell.angle_gamma   90.00
#
_symmetry.space_group_name_H-M   'P 1'
#
loop_
_entity.id
_entity.type
_entity.pdbx_description
1 polymer ?
#
loop_
_entity_poly.entity_id
_entity_poly.type
_entity_poly.pdbx_seq_one_letter_code
_entity_poly.pdbx_strand_id
1 'polypeptide(L)'
;VMAATLPVDYAQLPHQDSRMTQAHQFFSEAMTNWLTTGNSESRAETLTQVLLNGLQLVVIQLEADEDSQEIFETLNARGTPLTAADLIKNFVFQRLDLPANESEVAYEKYWKLFETAFWEKEVGAGRNAIARSSLFLNQWLIAQTAEPIGVREVFSRFKYFTTQDSDAPMGDLLPTIHRAALDYQSWTEAARIKDGALDRLTLFVYRIGALDSEAAKPLLIWLRDPALEPATPLSRHASSPTWRAGSSAGHCSVSPRRATPT
;
A
#
# COMPACT_ATOMS: atom_id res chain seq x y z
N VAL A 1 -6.12 11.95 -23.22
CA VAL A 1 -5.33 12.96 -23.96
C VAL A 1 -4.96 12.51 -25.38
N MET A 2 -4.48 11.27 -25.60
CA MET A 2 -3.96 10.83 -26.91
C MET A 2 -5.00 10.72 -28.04
N ALA A 3 -6.29 10.61 -27.72
CA ALA A 3 -7.39 10.59 -28.69
C ALA A 3 -8.08 11.96 -28.85
N ALA A 4 -7.58 13.01 -28.21
CA ALA A 4 -8.20 14.33 -28.28
C ALA A 4 -7.96 14.98 -29.65
N THR A 5 -8.97 15.68 -30.16
CA THR A 5 -8.84 16.48 -31.39
C THR A 5 -7.92 17.68 -31.15
N LEU A 6 -7.00 17.92 -32.08
CA LEU A 6 -6.09 19.06 -32.03
C LEU A 6 -6.79 20.36 -32.51
N PRO A 7 -6.48 21.54 -31.93
CA PRO A 7 -5.65 21.74 -30.74
C PRO A 7 -6.34 21.23 -29.46
N VAL A 8 -5.58 20.57 -28.57
CA VAL A 8 -6.12 19.97 -27.35
C VAL A 8 -6.43 21.05 -26.32
N ASP A 9 -7.69 21.13 -25.90
CA ASP A 9 -8.08 21.90 -24.72
C ASP A 9 -7.90 21.05 -23.46
N TYR A 10 -6.76 21.24 -22.77
CA TYR A 10 -6.39 20.45 -21.60
C TYR A 10 -7.35 20.63 -20.42
N ALA A 11 -8.02 21.79 -20.31
CA ALA A 11 -8.96 22.09 -19.23
C ALA A 11 -10.30 21.36 -19.38
N GLN A 12 -10.58 20.82 -20.57
CA GLN A 12 -11.80 20.06 -20.85
C GLN A 12 -11.55 18.54 -20.85
N LEU A 13 -10.34 18.09 -20.51
CA LEU A 13 -10.03 16.67 -20.49
C LEU A 13 -10.55 16.02 -19.20
N PRO A 14 -11.19 14.83 -19.28
CA PRO A 14 -11.71 14.11 -18.12
C PRO A 14 -10.67 13.83 -17.02
N HIS A 15 -9.40 13.66 -17.40
CA HIS A 15 -8.28 13.39 -16.49
C HIS A 15 -7.21 14.49 -16.60
N GLN A 16 -7.63 15.75 -16.56
CA GLN A 16 -6.74 16.92 -16.66
C GLN A 16 -5.61 16.90 -15.60
N ASP A 17 -5.90 16.39 -14.41
CA ASP A 17 -4.94 16.36 -13.29
C ASP A 17 -3.98 15.16 -13.33
N SER A 18 -4.13 14.25 -14.30
CA SER A 18 -3.23 13.10 -14.40
C SER A 18 -1.83 13.52 -14.85
N ARG A 19 -0.80 12.85 -14.33
CA ARG A 19 0.61 13.09 -14.75
C ARG A 19 0.79 12.91 -16.26
N MET A 20 0.05 12.01 -16.89
CA MET A 20 0.12 11.79 -18.34
C MET A 20 -0.44 12.99 -19.12
N THR A 21 -1.57 13.56 -18.69
CA THR A 21 -2.12 14.77 -19.32
C THR A 21 -1.18 15.95 -19.13
N GLN A 22 -0.63 16.14 -17.92
CA GLN A 22 0.34 17.20 -17.63
C GLN A 22 1.63 17.05 -18.47
N ALA A 23 2.15 15.83 -18.60
CA ALA A 23 3.32 15.55 -19.43
C ALA A 23 3.05 15.87 -20.91
N HIS A 24 1.90 15.43 -21.44
CA HIS A 24 1.51 15.73 -22.81
C HIS A 24 1.38 17.24 -23.05
N GLN A 25 0.76 17.97 -22.11
CA GLN A 25 0.65 19.43 -22.16
C GLN A 25 2.03 20.09 -22.22
N PHE A 26 2.91 19.73 -21.28
CA PHE A 26 4.27 20.26 -21.20
C PHE A 26 5.04 20.06 -22.51
N PHE A 27 5.06 18.84 -23.05
CA PHE A 27 5.79 18.56 -24.29
C PHE A 27 5.17 19.27 -25.51
N SER A 28 3.85 19.35 -25.59
CA SER A 28 3.16 20.05 -26.68
C SER A 28 3.48 21.55 -26.68
N GLU A 29 3.45 22.18 -25.51
CA GLU A 29 3.79 23.59 -25.34
C GLU A 29 5.29 23.83 -25.65
N ALA A 30 6.18 22.97 -25.16
CA ALA A 30 7.61 23.06 -25.42
C ALA A 30 7.92 22.95 -26.93
N MET A 31 7.31 22.00 -27.63
CA MET A 31 7.47 21.85 -29.08
C MET A 31 6.89 23.06 -29.84
N THR A 32 5.73 23.55 -29.45
CA THR A 32 5.09 24.73 -30.09
C THR A 32 5.94 25.98 -29.92
N ASN A 33 6.44 26.23 -28.71
CA ASN A 33 7.34 27.34 -28.41
C ASN A 33 8.66 27.21 -29.19
N TRP A 34 9.19 25.99 -29.33
CA TRP A 34 10.37 25.75 -30.15
C TRP A 34 10.11 26.02 -31.64
N LEU A 35 8.98 25.59 -32.19
CA LEU A 35 8.64 25.80 -33.61
C LEU A 35 8.42 27.29 -33.96
N THR A 36 7.99 28.10 -33.00
CA THR A 36 7.62 29.51 -33.21
C THR A 36 8.76 30.51 -32.96
N THR A 37 9.86 30.09 -32.33
CA THR A 37 10.99 30.98 -31.97
C THR A 37 12.03 31.17 -33.09
N GLY A 38 11.76 30.71 -34.31
CA GLY A 38 12.67 30.84 -35.45
C GLY A 38 12.00 30.49 -36.77
N ASN A 39 12.79 30.07 -37.76
CA ASN A 39 12.24 29.53 -39.01
C ASN A 39 11.50 28.22 -38.71
N SER A 40 10.16 28.26 -38.77
CA SER A 40 9.31 27.13 -38.43
C SER A 40 9.54 25.90 -39.30
N GLU A 41 9.84 26.08 -40.59
CA GLU A 41 10.05 24.99 -41.54
C GLU A 41 11.34 24.21 -41.22
N SER A 42 12.46 24.91 -41.10
CA SER A 42 13.75 24.30 -40.73
C SER A 42 13.72 23.63 -39.35
N ARG A 43 12.98 24.22 -38.39
CA ARG A 43 12.81 23.62 -37.07
C ARG A 43 11.88 22.41 -37.07
N ALA A 44 10.83 22.41 -37.88
CA ALA A 44 9.96 21.26 -38.07
C ALA A 44 10.72 20.07 -38.69
N GLU A 45 11.57 20.33 -39.69
CA GLU A 45 12.47 19.32 -40.24
C GLU A 45 13.41 18.77 -39.18
N THR A 46 14.06 19.65 -38.41
CA THR A 46 14.97 19.25 -37.32
C THR A 46 14.25 18.40 -36.27
N LEU A 47 13.07 18.82 -35.82
CA LEU A 47 12.27 18.07 -34.85
C LEU A 47 11.88 16.70 -35.39
N THR A 48 11.46 16.62 -36.65
CA THR A 48 11.13 15.35 -37.32
C THR A 48 12.35 14.43 -37.38
N GLN A 49 13.52 14.96 -37.73
CA GLN A 49 14.77 14.19 -37.74
C GLN A 49 15.13 13.65 -36.35
N VAL A 50 15.00 14.46 -35.31
CA VAL A 50 15.25 14.04 -33.93
C VAL A 50 14.24 12.97 -33.49
N LEU A 51 12.96 13.13 -33.79
CA LEU A 51 11.92 12.17 -33.40
C LEU A 51 12.08 10.82 -34.11
N LEU A 52 12.43 10.82 -35.40
CA LEU A 52 12.58 9.59 -36.17
C LEU A 52 13.94 8.90 -35.95
N ASN A 53 15.02 9.66 -35.81
CA ASN A 53 16.38 9.12 -35.82
C ASN A 53 17.14 9.31 -34.50
N GLY A 54 16.73 10.27 -33.67
CA GLY A 54 17.37 10.58 -32.39
C GLY A 54 16.70 9.95 -31.17
N LEU A 55 15.41 9.60 -31.27
CA LEU A 55 14.67 8.95 -30.20
C LEU A 55 14.82 7.42 -30.30
N GLN A 56 15.41 6.81 -29.27
CA GLN A 56 15.50 5.36 -29.16
C GLN A 56 14.44 4.85 -28.18
N LEU A 57 13.55 3.99 -28.66
CA LEU A 57 12.57 3.29 -27.83
C LEU A 57 13.06 1.86 -27.60
N VAL A 58 13.30 1.50 -26.35
CA VAL A 58 13.61 0.13 -25.95
C VAL A 58 12.31 -0.52 -25.48
N VAL A 59 11.86 -1.55 -26.21
CA VAL A 59 10.70 -2.36 -25.82
C VAL A 59 11.20 -3.66 -25.24
N ILE A 60 10.83 -3.95 -24.00
CA ILE A 60 11.11 -5.22 -23.33
C ILE A 60 9.78 -5.96 -23.22
N GLN A 61 9.67 -7.08 -23.94
CA GLN A 61 8.56 -8.02 -23.80
C GLN A 61 9.02 -9.17 -22.92
N LEU A 62 8.19 -9.52 -21.94
CA LEU A 62 8.45 -10.61 -21.01
C LEU A 62 7.61 -11.83 -21.41
N GLU A 63 8.20 -13.01 -21.33
CA GLU A 63 7.47 -14.28 -21.36
C GLU A 63 6.73 -14.53 -20.02
N ALA A 64 5.73 -15.41 -20.02
CA ALA A 64 4.84 -15.59 -18.87
C ALA A 64 5.56 -16.12 -17.61
N ASP A 65 6.69 -16.78 -17.79
CA ASP A 65 7.55 -17.39 -16.77
C ASP A 65 8.77 -16.53 -16.40
N GLU A 66 9.03 -15.43 -17.11
CA GLU A 66 10.10 -14.50 -16.76
C GLU A 66 9.76 -13.67 -15.51
N ASP A 67 10.76 -13.44 -14.67
CA ASP A 67 10.59 -12.59 -13.48
C ASP A 67 10.69 -11.11 -13.88
N SER A 68 9.52 -10.50 -14.08
CA SER A 68 9.40 -9.07 -14.35
C SER A 68 10.11 -8.22 -13.30
N GLN A 69 10.19 -8.69 -12.05
CA GLN A 69 10.83 -7.97 -10.96
C GLN A 69 12.34 -7.82 -11.15
N GLU A 70 13.04 -8.89 -11.57
CA GLU A 70 14.50 -8.85 -11.76
C GLU A 70 14.89 -7.88 -12.88
N ILE A 71 14.12 -7.84 -13.96
CA ILE A 71 14.32 -6.87 -15.05
C ILE A 71 14.07 -5.45 -14.56
N PHE A 72 12.97 -5.20 -13.84
CA PHE A 72 12.68 -3.87 -13.31
C PHE A 72 13.69 -3.42 -12.26
N GLU A 73 14.19 -4.30 -11.39
CA GLU A 73 15.24 -3.99 -10.43
C GLU A 73 16.54 -3.61 -11.15
N THR A 74 16.93 -4.37 -12.18
CA THR A 74 18.13 -4.10 -12.97
C THR A 74 18.02 -2.81 -13.78
N LEU A 75 16.86 -2.56 -14.39
CA LEU A 75 16.59 -1.38 -15.22
C LEU A 75 16.46 -0.10 -14.38
N ASN A 76 15.80 -0.19 -13.22
CA ASN A 76 15.61 0.94 -12.32
C ASN A 76 16.82 1.19 -11.40
N ALA A 77 17.85 0.35 -11.41
CA ALA A 77 19.08 0.56 -10.62
C ALA A 77 19.80 1.90 -10.94
N ARG A 78 19.50 2.53 -12.09
CA ARG A 78 20.00 3.87 -12.48
C ARG A 78 18.98 5.00 -12.32
N GLY A 79 17.73 4.69 -11.95
CA GLY A 79 16.62 5.64 -11.79
C GLY A 79 15.96 5.56 -10.41
N THR A 80 14.74 6.08 -10.27
CA THR A 80 13.93 5.85 -9.06
C THR A 80 13.40 4.41 -9.08
N PRO A 81 13.69 3.58 -8.05
CA PRO A 81 13.16 2.23 -7.99
C PRO A 81 11.64 2.22 -8.06
N LEU A 82 11.05 1.33 -8.87
CA LEU A 82 9.61 1.08 -8.81
C LEU A 82 9.26 0.58 -7.41
N THR A 83 8.19 1.14 -6.85
CA THR A 83 7.72 0.72 -5.54
C THR A 83 6.96 -0.61 -5.65
N ALA A 84 6.84 -1.34 -4.53
CA ALA A 84 6.01 -2.54 -4.49
C ALA A 84 4.55 -2.24 -4.92
N ALA A 85 4.05 -1.05 -4.59
CA ALA A 85 2.73 -0.60 -5.04
C ALA A 85 2.64 -0.47 -6.56
N ASP A 86 3.67 0.06 -7.23
CA ASP A 86 3.67 0.20 -8.69
C ASP A 86 3.67 -1.17 -9.39
N LEU A 87 4.47 -2.11 -8.88
CA LEU A 87 4.53 -3.47 -9.41
C LEU A 87 3.19 -4.21 -9.21
N ILE A 88 2.61 -4.09 -8.01
CA ILE A 88 1.30 -4.70 -7.72
C ILE A 88 0.21 -4.06 -8.58
N LYS A 89 0.20 -2.73 -8.79
CA LYS A 89 -0.74 -2.05 -9.69
C LYS A 89 -0.74 -2.71 -11.07
N ASN A 90 0.43 -2.76 -11.69
CA ASN A 90 0.57 -3.27 -13.05
C ASN A 90 0.06 -4.72 -13.15
N PHE A 91 0.44 -5.56 -12.19
CA PHE A 91 -0.01 -6.96 -12.15
C PHE A 91 -1.52 -7.10 -11.92
N VAL A 92 -2.12 -6.30 -11.03
CA VAL A 92 -3.56 -6.30 -10.78
C VAL A 92 -4.32 -5.97 -12.07
N PHE A 93 -3.96 -4.90 -12.77
CA PHE A 93 -4.65 -4.51 -14.01
C PHE A 93 -4.39 -5.45 -15.18
N GLN A 94 -3.22 -6.10 -15.22
CA GLN A 94 -2.97 -7.20 -16.16
C GLN A 94 -3.87 -8.41 -15.88
N ARG A 95 -4.09 -8.76 -14.59
CA ARG A 95 -4.90 -9.92 -14.19
C ARG A 95 -6.40 -9.69 -14.27
N LEU A 96 -6.85 -8.44 -14.21
CA LEU A 96 -8.26 -8.11 -14.42
C LEU A 96 -8.68 -8.35 -15.87
N ASP A 97 -7.76 -8.23 -16.83
CA ASP A 97 -7.99 -8.45 -18.27
C ASP A 97 -9.28 -7.77 -18.79
N LEU A 98 -9.52 -6.55 -18.31
CA LEU A 98 -10.73 -5.78 -18.62
C LEU A 98 -10.55 -4.96 -19.90
N PRO A 99 -11.64 -4.74 -20.66
CA PRO A 99 -11.68 -3.72 -21.70
C PRO A 99 -11.21 -2.35 -21.17
N ALA A 100 -10.61 -1.52 -22.03
CA ALA A 100 -9.97 -0.27 -21.60
C ALA A 100 -10.89 0.66 -20.79
N ASN A 101 -12.16 0.78 -21.17
CA ASN A 101 -13.15 1.58 -20.45
C ASN A 101 -13.47 1.02 -19.05
N GLU A 102 -13.54 -0.31 -18.90
CA GLU A 102 -13.81 -0.96 -17.62
C GLU A 102 -12.58 -0.95 -16.71
N SER A 103 -11.39 -1.10 -17.29
CA SER A 103 -10.11 -0.97 -16.61
C SER A 103 -9.95 0.44 -16.00
N GLU A 104 -10.30 1.49 -16.74
CA GLU A 104 -10.30 2.86 -16.24
C GLU A 104 -11.28 3.06 -15.07
N VAL A 105 -12.49 2.50 -15.17
CA VAL A 105 -13.48 2.55 -14.08
C VAL A 105 -12.96 1.82 -12.83
N ALA A 106 -12.32 0.66 -12.99
CA ALA A 106 -11.71 -0.07 -11.89
C ALA A 106 -10.54 0.69 -11.25
N TYR A 107 -9.72 1.37 -12.08
CA TYR A 107 -8.63 2.23 -11.61
C TYR A 107 -9.14 3.41 -10.79
N GLU A 108 -10.07 4.19 -11.34
CA GLU A 108 -10.65 5.35 -10.67
C GLU A 108 -11.37 4.95 -9.37
N LYS A 109 -12.08 3.81 -9.37
CA LYS A 109 -12.84 3.35 -8.22
C LYS A 109 -11.96 2.75 -7.11
N TYR A 110 -11.00 1.90 -7.46
CA TYR A 110 -10.31 1.07 -6.47
C TYR A 110 -8.84 1.42 -6.27
N TRP A 111 -8.12 1.83 -7.32
CA TRP A 111 -6.67 2.00 -7.24
C TRP A 111 -6.23 3.43 -6.98
N LYS A 112 -6.92 4.42 -7.56
CA LYS A 112 -6.56 5.85 -7.47
C LYS A 112 -6.36 6.35 -6.04
N LEU A 113 -7.03 5.72 -5.07
CA LEU A 113 -6.82 5.94 -3.63
C LEU A 113 -5.33 5.89 -3.25
N PHE A 114 -4.59 4.88 -3.71
CA PHE A 114 -3.18 4.65 -3.38
C PHE A 114 -2.21 5.70 -3.94
N GLU A 115 -2.68 6.57 -4.83
CA GLU A 115 -1.89 7.65 -5.46
C GLU A 115 -2.20 9.03 -4.85
N THR A 116 -3.02 9.09 -3.81
CA THR A 116 -3.28 10.34 -3.09
C THR A 116 -2.10 10.71 -2.18
N ALA A 117 -2.01 11.99 -1.78
CA ALA A 117 -0.94 12.49 -0.92
C ALA A 117 -0.81 11.74 0.43
N PHE A 118 -1.92 11.20 0.95
CA PHE A 118 -1.85 10.33 2.11
C PHE A 118 -1.01 9.08 1.80
N TRP A 119 -1.31 8.38 0.71
CA TRP A 119 -0.72 7.09 0.39
C TRP A 119 0.70 7.19 -0.19
N GLU A 120 1.02 8.27 -0.92
CA GLU A 120 2.37 8.53 -1.42
C GLU A 120 3.34 8.99 -0.31
N LYS A 121 2.84 9.49 0.83
CA LYS A 121 3.71 9.97 1.91
C LYS A 121 4.58 8.84 2.47
N GLU A 122 5.87 9.11 2.56
CA GLU A 122 6.84 8.23 3.20
C GLU A 122 6.57 8.05 4.71
N VAL A 123 6.69 6.80 5.16
CA VAL A 123 6.53 6.38 6.56
C VAL A 123 7.77 5.59 6.97
N GLY A 124 8.24 5.81 8.20
CA GLY A 124 9.33 5.02 8.77
C GLY A 124 8.90 3.56 8.93
N ALA A 125 9.64 2.65 8.31
CA ALA A 125 9.47 1.20 8.49
C ALA A 125 10.82 0.60 8.88
N GLY A 126 11.21 0.75 10.15
CA GLY A 126 12.53 0.35 10.63
C GLY A 126 13.62 1.34 10.20
N ARG A 127 14.60 0.89 9.40
CA ARG A 127 15.78 1.72 9.03
C ARG A 127 15.55 2.64 7.82
N ASN A 128 14.54 2.35 7.00
CA ASN A 128 14.28 3.06 5.75
C ASN A 128 12.85 3.61 5.75
N ALA A 129 12.66 4.75 5.10
CA ALA A 129 11.33 5.27 4.81
C ALA A 129 10.81 4.64 3.51
N ILE A 130 9.53 4.27 3.48
CA ILE A 130 8.86 3.74 2.28
C ILE A 130 7.51 4.41 2.09
N ALA A 131 7.00 4.45 0.87
CA ALA A 131 5.66 4.96 0.59
C ALA A 131 4.62 4.16 1.39
N ARG A 132 3.64 4.86 1.99
CA ARG A 132 2.60 4.23 2.81
C ARG A 132 1.78 3.20 2.03
N SER A 133 1.54 3.42 0.74
CA SER A 133 0.89 2.44 -0.14
C SER A 133 1.64 1.11 -0.17
N SER A 134 2.96 1.13 -0.34
CA SER A 134 3.79 -0.07 -0.34
C SER A 134 3.83 -0.75 1.03
N LEU A 135 3.93 0.03 2.11
CA LEU A 135 3.88 -0.49 3.48
C LEU A 135 2.55 -1.19 3.75
N PHE A 136 1.43 -0.56 3.39
CA PHE A 136 0.11 -1.15 3.59
C PHE A 136 -0.10 -2.42 2.79
N LEU A 137 0.32 -2.48 1.52
CA LEU A 137 0.18 -3.69 0.72
C LEU A 137 0.99 -4.86 1.32
N ASN A 138 2.18 -4.59 1.85
CA ASN A 138 2.94 -5.56 2.64
C ASN A 138 2.16 -6.01 3.89
N GLN A 139 1.66 -5.05 4.69
CA GLN A 139 0.93 -5.36 5.92
C GLN A 139 -0.38 -6.11 5.68
N TRP A 140 -1.09 -5.77 4.60
CA TRP A 140 -2.29 -6.46 4.16
C TRP A 140 -1.96 -7.89 3.75
N LEU A 141 -0.88 -8.09 2.99
CA LEU A 141 -0.47 -9.43 2.58
C LEU A 141 -0.08 -10.30 3.79
N ILE A 142 0.67 -9.74 4.76
CA ILE A 142 0.98 -10.40 6.04
C ILE A 142 -0.31 -10.75 6.79
N ALA A 143 -1.32 -9.87 6.78
CA ALA A 143 -2.60 -10.13 7.42
C ALA A 143 -3.36 -11.30 6.77
N GLN A 144 -3.21 -11.49 5.46
CA GLN A 144 -3.85 -12.59 4.72
C GLN A 144 -3.08 -13.92 4.87
N THR A 145 -1.75 -13.88 4.91
CA THR A 145 -0.91 -15.09 4.89
C THR A 145 -0.45 -15.53 6.27
N ALA A 146 -0.50 -14.63 7.28
CA ALA A 146 0.10 -14.81 8.61
C ALA A 146 1.61 -15.08 8.59
N GLU A 147 2.30 -14.71 7.50
CA GLU A 147 3.74 -14.91 7.31
C GLU A 147 4.49 -13.58 7.30
N PRO A 148 5.71 -13.51 7.85
CA PRO A 148 6.57 -12.33 7.69
C PRO A 148 7.07 -12.21 6.26
N ILE A 149 6.95 -11.03 5.65
CA ILE A 149 7.33 -10.79 4.25
C ILE A 149 8.30 -9.61 4.19
N GLY A 150 9.47 -9.82 3.59
CA GLY A 150 10.45 -8.76 3.38
C GLY A 150 9.96 -7.71 2.37
N VAL A 151 10.39 -6.46 2.53
CA VAL A 151 9.98 -5.33 1.66
C VAL A 151 10.32 -5.57 0.17
N ARG A 152 11.36 -6.35 -0.12
CA ARG A 152 11.76 -6.70 -1.49
C ARG A 152 10.95 -7.86 -2.08
N GLU A 153 10.32 -8.67 -1.25
CA GLU A 153 9.63 -9.90 -1.66
C GLU A 153 8.12 -9.69 -1.83
N VAL A 154 7.62 -8.49 -1.50
CA VAL A 154 6.18 -8.19 -1.45
C VAL A 154 5.50 -8.49 -2.77
N PHE A 155 6.11 -8.10 -3.89
CA PHE A 155 5.53 -8.32 -5.20
C PHE A 155 5.49 -9.81 -5.56
N SER A 156 6.61 -10.52 -5.44
CA SER A 156 6.68 -11.96 -5.75
C SER A 156 5.73 -12.76 -4.86
N ARG A 157 5.65 -12.43 -3.56
CA ARG A 157 4.72 -13.07 -2.62
C ARG A 157 3.26 -12.74 -2.93
N PHE A 158 2.95 -11.52 -3.39
CA PHE A 158 1.60 -11.14 -3.84
C PHE A 158 1.20 -11.92 -5.09
N LYS A 159 2.10 -12.04 -6.08
CA LYS A 159 1.88 -12.89 -7.27
C LYS A 159 1.62 -14.34 -6.87
N TYR A 160 2.42 -14.89 -5.96
CA TYR A 160 2.23 -16.24 -5.44
C TYR A 160 0.87 -16.40 -4.72
N PHE A 161 0.54 -15.48 -3.80
CA PHE A 161 -0.72 -15.50 -3.06
C PHE A 161 -1.93 -15.54 -3.99
N THR A 162 -1.97 -14.64 -4.98
CA THR A 162 -3.09 -14.52 -5.92
C THR A 162 -3.18 -15.63 -6.97
N THR A 163 -2.18 -16.52 -7.03
CA THR A 163 -2.15 -17.62 -8.01
C THR A 163 -2.17 -19.01 -7.38
N GLN A 164 -1.74 -19.13 -6.13
CA GLN A 164 -1.57 -20.43 -5.45
C GLN A 164 -2.33 -20.50 -4.13
N ASP A 165 -2.34 -19.43 -3.32
CA ASP A 165 -2.91 -19.48 -1.97
C ASP A 165 -4.39 -19.06 -1.93
N SER A 166 -4.80 -18.17 -2.82
CA SER A 166 -6.15 -17.61 -2.87
C SER A 166 -6.91 -18.12 -4.09
N ASP A 167 -8.11 -18.66 -3.85
CA ASP A 167 -9.05 -19.04 -4.92
C ASP A 167 -9.85 -17.84 -5.45
N ALA A 168 -9.72 -16.66 -4.82
CA ALA A 168 -10.50 -15.48 -5.19
C ALA A 168 -9.94 -14.84 -6.47
N PRO A 169 -10.78 -14.53 -7.47
CA PRO A 169 -10.34 -13.84 -8.67
C PRO A 169 -9.89 -12.40 -8.33
N MET A 170 -9.01 -11.83 -9.17
CA MET A 170 -8.49 -10.47 -8.96
C MET A 170 -9.62 -9.42 -8.87
N GLY A 171 -10.74 -9.65 -9.57
CA GLY A 171 -11.93 -8.80 -9.51
C GLY A 171 -12.60 -8.72 -8.14
N ASP A 172 -12.43 -9.73 -7.29
CA ASP A 172 -12.97 -9.77 -5.92
C ASP A 172 -11.92 -9.35 -4.88
N LEU A 173 -10.64 -9.66 -5.15
CA LEU A 173 -9.52 -9.25 -4.31
C LEU A 173 -9.31 -7.74 -4.32
N LEU A 174 -9.35 -7.09 -5.48
CA LEU A 174 -9.11 -5.65 -5.58
C LEU A 174 -10.10 -4.81 -4.73
N PRO A 175 -11.42 -5.04 -4.77
CA PRO A 175 -12.36 -4.38 -3.86
C PRO A 175 -12.08 -4.66 -2.38
N THR A 176 -11.62 -5.87 -2.05
CA THR A 176 -11.28 -6.24 -0.67
C THR A 176 -10.05 -5.48 -0.16
N ILE A 177 -9.00 -5.39 -0.98
CA ILE A 177 -7.79 -4.58 -0.72
C ILE A 177 -8.18 -3.11 -0.54
N HIS A 178 -9.01 -2.58 -1.45
CA HIS A 178 -9.47 -1.20 -1.40
C HIS A 178 -10.24 -0.88 -0.10
N ARG A 179 -11.17 -1.75 0.31
CA ARG A 179 -11.90 -1.58 1.57
C ARG A 179 -10.96 -1.59 2.77
N ALA A 180 -10.01 -2.53 2.82
CA ALA A 180 -9.01 -2.57 3.89
C ALA A 180 -8.15 -1.30 3.92
N ALA A 181 -7.86 -0.70 2.76
CA ALA A 181 -7.15 0.57 2.64
C ALA A 181 -7.99 1.74 3.18
N LEU A 182 -9.29 1.83 2.83
CA LEU A 182 -10.19 2.84 3.38
C LEU A 182 -10.27 2.78 4.90
N ASP A 183 -10.44 1.57 5.44
CA ASP A 183 -10.34 1.35 6.88
C ASP A 183 -8.99 1.86 7.36
N TYR A 184 -7.87 1.34 6.85
CA TYR A 184 -6.50 1.75 7.24
C TYR A 184 -6.32 3.26 7.33
N GLN A 185 -6.74 3.98 6.31
CA GLN A 185 -6.64 5.44 6.27
C GLN A 185 -7.48 6.08 7.37
N SER A 186 -8.74 5.64 7.55
CA SER A 186 -9.66 6.22 8.54
C SER A 186 -9.11 6.19 9.97
N TRP A 187 -8.66 5.03 10.47
CA TRP A 187 -8.13 4.92 11.85
C TRP A 187 -6.72 5.51 11.99
N THR A 188 -5.97 5.64 10.90
CA THR A 188 -4.67 6.33 10.90
C THR A 188 -4.83 7.85 10.96
N GLU A 189 -5.80 8.42 10.24
CA GLU A 189 -6.10 9.86 10.27
C GLU A 189 -6.79 10.25 11.58
N ALA A 190 -7.76 9.46 12.04
CA ALA A 190 -8.44 9.68 13.32
C ALA A 190 -7.45 9.72 14.50
N ALA A 191 -6.39 8.89 14.45
CA ALA A 191 -5.35 8.86 15.47
C ALA A 191 -4.47 10.12 15.52
N ARG A 192 -4.52 10.97 14.50
CA ARG A 192 -3.79 12.25 14.45
C ARG A 192 -4.61 13.43 14.95
N ILE A 193 -5.91 13.23 15.18
CA ILE A 193 -6.78 14.27 15.74
C ILE A 193 -6.33 14.54 17.17
N LYS A 194 -5.93 15.79 17.44
CA LYS A 194 -5.38 16.20 18.74
C LYS A 194 -6.45 16.39 19.82
N ASP A 195 -7.69 16.66 19.40
CA ASP A 195 -8.79 17.06 20.27
C ASP A 195 -9.97 16.11 20.12
N GLY A 196 -10.47 15.58 21.25
CA GLY A 196 -11.66 14.73 21.28
C GLY A 196 -11.44 13.36 21.93
N ALA A 197 -12.53 12.63 22.16
CA ALA A 197 -12.48 11.27 22.67
C ALA A 197 -12.12 10.30 21.55
N LEU A 198 -10.92 9.72 21.59
CA LEU A 198 -10.56 8.62 20.70
C LEU A 198 -11.29 7.35 21.13
N ASP A 199 -11.87 6.63 20.18
CA ASP A 199 -12.33 5.27 20.44
C ASP A 199 -11.16 4.33 20.75
N ARG A 200 -11.45 3.10 21.19
CA ARG A 200 -10.40 2.16 21.62
C ARG A 200 -9.41 1.83 20.51
N LEU A 201 -9.88 1.68 19.28
CA LEU A 201 -9.05 1.36 18.12
C LEU A 201 -8.11 2.53 17.83
N THR A 202 -8.68 3.73 17.69
CA THR A 202 -7.96 4.94 17.37
C THR A 202 -6.94 5.30 18.46
N LEU A 203 -7.29 5.10 19.73
CA LEU A 203 -6.37 5.27 20.84
C LEU A 203 -5.19 4.26 20.78
N PHE A 204 -5.46 3.02 20.37
CA PHE A 204 -4.40 2.04 20.17
C PHE A 204 -3.46 2.45 19.04
N VAL A 205 -3.99 2.90 17.90
CA VAL A 205 -3.18 3.41 16.77
C VAL A 205 -2.32 4.58 17.19
N TYR A 206 -2.92 5.55 17.88
CA TYR A 206 -2.21 6.71 18.38
C TYR A 206 -1.01 6.29 19.25
N ARG A 207 -1.22 5.35 20.17
CA ARG A 207 -0.17 4.86 21.08
C ARG A 207 0.94 4.13 20.33
N ILE A 208 0.58 3.27 19.38
CA ILE A 208 1.56 2.51 18.58
C ILE A 208 2.33 3.44 17.64
N GLY A 209 1.67 4.44 17.05
CA GLY A 209 2.32 5.47 16.25
C GLY A 209 3.23 6.39 17.06
N ALA A 210 2.90 6.68 18.33
CA ALA A 210 3.79 7.41 19.24
C ALA A 210 5.07 6.63 19.60
N LEU A 211 5.06 5.30 19.42
CA LEU A 211 6.24 4.44 19.54
C LEU A 211 7.01 4.29 18.22
N ASP A 212 6.60 5.01 17.17
CA ASP A 212 7.14 4.90 15.81
C ASP A 212 7.13 3.44 15.29
N SER A 213 6.06 2.71 15.63
CA SER A 213 5.90 1.29 15.31
C SER A 213 4.76 1.07 14.35
N GLU A 214 5.02 0.29 13.31
CA GLU A 214 4.03 -0.14 12.32
C GLU A 214 3.73 -1.65 12.43
N ALA A 215 4.34 -2.33 13.40
CA ALA A 215 4.33 -3.80 13.51
C ALA A 215 2.96 -4.40 13.87
N ALA A 216 2.08 -3.63 14.53
CA ALA A 216 0.76 -4.10 14.93
C ALA A 216 -0.31 -3.94 13.83
N LYS A 217 0.01 -3.24 12.73
CA LYS A 217 -0.95 -2.95 11.66
C LYS A 217 -1.47 -4.20 10.94
N PRO A 218 -0.67 -5.24 10.61
CA PRO A 218 -1.20 -6.46 10.01
C PRO A 218 -2.30 -7.11 10.85
N LEU A 219 -2.12 -7.17 12.18
CA LEU A 219 -3.12 -7.72 13.09
C LEU A 219 -4.41 -6.90 13.10
N LEU A 220 -4.31 -5.58 13.03
CA LEU A 220 -5.49 -4.71 12.97
C LEU A 220 -6.21 -4.82 11.64
N ILE A 221 -5.48 -4.96 10.52
CA ILE A 221 -6.07 -5.24 9.21
C ILE A 221 -6.82 -6.57 9.26
N TRP A 222 -6.19 -7.62 9.79
CA TRP A 222 -6.80 -8.94 9.95
C TRP A 222 -8.06 -8.88 10.80
N LEU A 223 -8.01 -8.32 12.02
CA LEU A 223 -9.15 -8.20 12.95
C LEU A 223 -10.35 -7.41 12.36
N ARG A 224 -10.12 -6.63 11.32
CA ARG A 224 -11.12 -5.81 10.65
C ARG A 224 -11.62 -6.43 9.35
N ASP A 225 -11.08 -7.57 8.96
CA ASP A 225 -11.56 -8.31 7.81
C ASP A 225 -12.97 -8.86 8.11
N PRO A 226 -14.01 -8.44 7.37
CA PRO A 226 -15.36 -8.93 7.60
C PRO A 226 -15.55 -10.41 7.22
N ALA A 227 -14.57 -11.03 6.56
CA ALA A 227 -14.57 -12.48 6.36
C ALA A 227 -14.29 -13.26 7.65
N LEU A 228 -13.77 -12.61 8.70
CA LEU A 228 -13.61 -13.25 10.01
C LEU A 228 -14.97 -13.53 10.63
N GLU A 229 -15.19 -14.80 11.01
CA GLU A 229 -16.34 -15.14 11.84
C GLU A 229 -16.28 -14.34 13.15
N PRO A 230 -17.40 -13.73 13.59
CA PRO A 230 -17.42 -13.03 14.87
C PRO A 230 -17.04 -14.03 15.96
N ALA A 231 -15.99 -13.69 16.73
CA ALA A 231 -15.53 -14.53 17.82
C ALA A 231 -16.72 -14.90 18.72
N THR A 232 -17.00 -16.19 18.83
CA THR A 232 -17.98 -16.70 19.80
C THR A 232 -17.59 -16.13 21.15
N PRO A 233 -18.45 -15.31 21.80
CA PRO A 233 -18.07 -14.68 23.06
C PRO A 233 -17.67 -15.78 24.02
N LEU A 234 -16.43 -15.73 24.50
CA LEU A 234 -15.96 -16.61 25.57
C LEU A 234 -17.03 -16.54 26.66
N SER A 235 -17.70 -17.66 26.90
CA SER A 235 -18.65 -17.78 28.00
C SER A 235 -17.90 -17.29 29.22
N ARG A 236 -18.35 -16.16 29.78
CA ARG A 236 -17.80 -15.67 31.04
C ARG A 236 -18.10 -16.77 32.03
N HIS A 237 -17.13 -17.63 32.31
CA HIS A 237 -17.17 -18.44 33.52
C HIS A 237 -17.14 -17.43 34.66
N ALA A 238 -18.33 -17.10 35.14
CA ALA A 238 -18.54 -16.37 36.37
C ALA A 238 -18.19 -17.29 37.54
N SER A 239 -16.93 -17.70 37.63
CA SER A 239 -16.33 -18.15 38.87
C SER A 239 -15.70 -16.91 39.49
N SER A 240 -16.54 -16.07 40.09
CA SER A 240 -16.10 -15.13 41.11
C SER A 240 -15.32 -15.94 42.15
N PRO A 241 -14.03 -15.68 42.42
CA PRO A 241 -13.40 -16.21 43.60
C PRO A 241 -14.11 -15.51 44.76
N THR A 242 -15.05 -16.20 45.40
CA THR A 242 -15.53 -15.78 46.71
C THR A 242 -14.35 -15.95 47.65
N TRP A 243 -13.63 -14.86 47.92
CA TRP A 243 -12.69 -14.79 49.02
C TRP A 243 -13.51 -14.96 50.32
N ARG A 244 -13.72 -16.20 50.75
CA ARG A 244 -14.11 -16.48 52.13
C ARG A 244 -12.90 -16.17 52.99
N ALA A 245 -13.00 -15.12 53.80
CA ALA A 245 -12.12 -14.93 54.94
C ALA A 245 -12.30 -16.14 55.88
N GLY A 246 -11.45 -17.13 55.74
CA GLY A 246 -11.33 -18.22 56.70
C GLY A 246 -10.65 -17.67 57.94
N SER A 247 -11.40 -17.50 59.03
CA SER A 247 -10.81 -17.31 60.35
C SER A 247 -10.13 -18.61 60.78
N SER A 248 -8.81 -18.70 60.60
CA SER A 248 -8.00 -19.65 61.36
C SER A 248 -7.13 -18.85 62.33
N ALA A 249 -7.45 -18.98 63.61
CA ALA A 249 -6.61 -18.53 64.71
C ALA A 249 -5.32 -19.36 64.68
N GLY A 250 -4.28 -18.83 64.03
CA GLY A 250 -2.94 -19.38 64.04
C GLY A 250 -2.31 -19.20 65.43
N HIS A 251 -2.23 -20.30 66.18
CA HIS A 251 -1.36 -20.38 67.35
C HIS A 251 0.11 -20.21 66.90
N CYS A 252 0.74 -19.13 67.35
CA CYS A 252 2.19 -18.95 67.26
C CYS A 252 2.90 -19.90 68.23
N SER A 253 3.61 -20.90 67.71
CA SER A 253 4.64 -21.62 68.45
C SER A 253 6.02 -21.25 67.91
N VAL A 254 6.75 -20.44 68.67
CA VAL A 254 8.15 -20.08 68.44
C VAL A 254 9.01 -21.29 68.82
N SER A 255 9.87 -21.75 67.91
CA SER A 255 10.93 -22.72 68.22
C SER A 255 12.30 -22.09 67.94
N PRO A 256 13.26 -22.12 68.88
CA PRO A 256 14.51 -21.37 68.77
C PRO A 256 15.57 -22.12 67.93
N ARG A 257 16.32 -21.33 67.16
CA ARG A 257 17.50 -21.76 66.39
C ARG A 257 18.54 -22.42 67.29
N ARG A 258 19.05 -23.59 66.90
CA ARG A 258 20.31 -24.14 67.41
C ARG A 258 21.45 -23.77 66.46
N ALA A 259 22.48 -23.20 67.07
CA ALA A 259 23.77 -22.88 66.48
C ALA A 259 24.57 -24.16 66.20
N THR A 260 25.35 -24.13 65.12
CA THR A 260 26.51 -25.00 64.88
C THR A 260 27.60 -24.76 65.93
N PRO A 261 28.42 -25.79 66.23
CA PRO A 261 29.83 -25.63 65.88
C PRO A 261 30.56 -26.93 65.45
N THR A 262 31.60 -26.69 64.64
CA THR A 262 32.80 -27.49 64.28
C THR A 262 32.63 -28.89 63.72
#